data_AF-A0A3B1DM09-F1
#
_entry.id   AF-A0A3B1DM09-F1
#
_cell.length_a   1.000
_cell.length_b   1.000
_cell.length_c   1.000
_cell.angle_alpha   90.00
_cell.angle_beta   90.00
_cell.angle_gamma   90.00
#
_symmetry.space_group_name_H-M   'P 1'
#
loop_
_entity.id
_entity.type
_entity.pdbx_description
1 polymer ?
#
loop_
_entity_poly.entity_id
_entity_poly.type
_entity_poly.pdbx_seq_one_letter_code
_entity_poly.pdbx_strand_id
1 'polypeptide(L)'
;MIYSIKLALKSLWFEKWIHMLTVVTIGVGLFVLGLIFFSLYNIEGITGRLPERFSVTVFLSAGTGSREINQLKARLRKDPIVEKIKYISKDDALIELRASLKDAAYILEGLDENPLLPSIEIRLKKNGFDRKRVEGLIRKLKSLKGIDDVVYGEDLLGTIYTIRNAVKTISAGIILLFSMAIIFVCYSTVKILFYRRKEEIEIFKLLGATKGFIRLPFLIEGGTLGFLGGLLGGAGTYVLYRFINGMVTSDFPILGVMHLPLGLVAALPAGGAILGIIGSTIALGRLKF
;
A
#
# COMPACT_ATOMS: atom_id res chain seq x y z
N MET A 1 11.05 35.85 -19.48
CA MET A 1 10.95 34.39 -19.21
C MET A 1 12.30 33.69 -19.37
N ILE A 2 12.98 33.78 -20.53
CA ILE A 2 14.28 33.12 -20.80
C ILE A 2 15.39 33.57 -19.84
N TYR A 3 15.44 34.86 -19.49
CA TYR A 3 16.44 35.40 -18.55
C TYR A 3 16.30 34.83 -17.13
N SER A 4 15.06 34.67 -16.64
CA SER A 4 14.75 34.09 -15.34
C SER A 4 15.19 32.63 -15.22
N ILE A 5 15.08 31.87 -16.32
CA ILE A 5 15.56 30.48 -16.39
C ILE A 5 17.09 30.44 -16.38
N LYS A 6 17.77 31.32 -17.13
CA LYS A 6 19.24 31.44 -17.10
C LYS A 6 19.74 31.80 -15.69
N LEU A 7 19.03 32.67 -14.97
CA LEU A 7 19.40 33.08 -13.62
C LEU A 7 19.25 31.94 -12.60
N ALA A 8 18.20 31.12 -12.73
CA ALA A 8 18.01 29.91 -11.93
C ALA A 8 19.11 28.87 -12.19
N LEU A 9 19.45 28.61 -13.46
CA LEU A 9 20.54 27.71 -13.84
C LEU A 9 21.90 28.19 -13.31
N LYS A 10 22.15 29.50 -13.37
CA LYS A 10 23.36 30.11 -12.79
C LYS A 10 23.38 29.91 -11.27
N SER A 11 22.24 30.07 -10.58
CA SER A 11 22.12 29.81 -9.13
C SER A 11 22.59 28.41 -8.73
N LEU A 12 22.04 27.40 -9.41
CA LEU A 12 22.33 26.00 -9.16
C LEU A 12 23.83 25.69 -9.26
N TRP A 13 24.53 26.41 -10.14
CA TRP A 13 25.95 26.24 -10.34
C TRP A 13 26.83 27.02 -9.36
N PHE A 14 26.41 28.17 -8.83
CA PHE A 14 27.24 28.95 -7.91
C PHE A 14 27.04 28.52 -6.44
N GLU A 15 25.84 28.06 -6.06
CA GLU A 15 25.49 27.68 -4.69
C GLU A 15 25.45 26.15 -4.47
N LYS A 16 26.42 25.44 -5.08
CA LYS A 16 26.41 23.97 -5.21
C LYS A 16 26.24 23.24 -3.90
N TRP A 17 26.88 23.71 -2.82
CA TRP A 17 26.86 23.03 -1.52
C TRP A 17 25.49 23.09 -0.84
N ILE A 18 24.83 24.24 -0.87
CA ILE A 18 23.48 24.41 -0.28
C ILE A 18 22.50 23.57 -1.08
N HIS A 19 22.55 23.64 -2.41
CA HIS A 19 21.68 22.85 -3.27
C HIS A 19 21.88 21.35 -3.11
N MET A 20 23.13 20.88 -3.01
CA MET A 20 23.43 19.46 -2.80
C MET A 20 22.89 18.97 -1.45
N LEU A 21 23.12 19.73 -0.37
CA LEU A 21 22.63 19.36 0.96
C LEU A 21 21.09 19.31 1.00
N THR A 22 20.42 20.27 0.37
CA THR A 22 18.96 20.30 0.24
C THR A 22 18.45 19.12 -0.56
N VAL A 23 19.07 18.81 -1.70
CA VAL A 23 18.70 17.67 -2.57
C VAL A 23 18.84 16.34 -1.83
N VAL A 24 19.93 16.14 -1.07
CA VAL A 24 20.12 14.94 -0.25
C VAL A 24 19.07 14.85 0.85
N THR A 25 18.80 15.95 1.56
CA THR A 25 17.81 15.98 2.64
C THR A 25 16.40 15.66 2.13
N ILE A 26 15.99 16.28 1.03
CA ILE A 26 14.72 15.99 0.36
C ILE A 26 14.70 14.55 -0.16
N GLY A 27 15.82 14.08 -0.72
CA GLY A 27 15.96 12.72 -1.25
C GLY A 27 15.78 11.65 -0.19
N VAL A 28 16.34 11.84 1.02
CA VAL A 28 16.10 10.94 2.16
C VAL A 28 14.62 10.94 2.55
N GLY A 29 13.98 12.11 2.61
CA GLY A 29 12.55 12.19 2.92
C GLY A 29 11.67 11.49 1.88
N LEU A 30 11.92 11.72 0.59
CA LEU A 30 11.20 11.08 -0.51
C LEU A 30 11.52 9.59 -0.63
N PHE A 31 12.72 9.16 -0.25
CA PHE A 31 13.06 7.74 -0.12
C PHE A 31 12.16 7.06 0.92
N VAL A 32 12.05 7.63 2.13
CA VAL A 32 11.18 7.09 3.18
C VAL A 32 9.72 7.04 2.71
N LEU A 33 9.23 8.09 2.06
CA LEU A 33 7.89 8.09 1.45
C LEU A 33 7.74 6.98 0.39
N GLY A 34 8.75 6.80 -0.46
CA GLY A 34 8.82 5.71 -1.44
C GLY A 34 8.70 4.34 -0.80
N LEU A 35 9.38 4.11 0.33
CA LEU A 35 9.29 2.85 1.09
C LEU A 35 7.89 2.60 1.64
N ILE A 36 7.24 3.65 2.15
CA ILE A 36 5.88 3.55 2.68
C ILE A 36 4.91 3.20 1.54
N PHE A 37 4.97 3.91 0.42
CA PHE A 37 4.12 3.60 -0.73
C PHE A 37 4.37 2.20 -1.30
N PHE A 38 5.65 1.79 -1.39
CA PHE A 38 6.03 0.44 -1.81
C PHE A 38 5.43 -0.63 -0.87
N SER A 39 5.53 -0.41 0.45
CA SER A 39 4.98 -1.32 1.46
C SER A 39 3.47 -1.40 1.37
N LEU A 40 2.77 -0.26 1.29
CA LEU A 40 1.31 -0.21 1.16
C LEU A 40 0.83 -0.90 -0.12
N TYR A 41 1.52 -0.70 -1.25
CA TYR A 41 1.17 -1.34 -2.51
C TYR A 41 1.27 -2.87 -2.43
N ASN A 42 2.34 -3.39 -1.82
CA ASN A 42 2.54 -4.83 -1.68
C ASN A 42 1.59 -5.43 -0.63
N ILE A 43 1.33 -4.75 0.49
CA ILE A 43 0.32 -5.17 1.47
C ILE A 43 -1.05 -5.25 0.80
N GLU A 44 -1.43 -4.27 -0.03
CA GLU A 44 -2.69 -4.32 -0.77
C GLU A 44 -2.77 -5.52 -1.71
N GLY A 45 -1.69 -5.79 -2.45
CA GLY A 45 -1.60 -6.93 -3.35
C GLY A 45 -1.73 -8.28 -2.62
N ILE A 46 -1.11 -8.42 -1.45
CA ILE A 46 -1.21 -9.61 -0.61
C ILE A 46 -2.62 -9.73 -0.02
N THR A 47 -3.13 -8.67 0.61
CA THR A 47 -4.47 -8.68 1.22
C THR A 47 -5.59 -8.89 0.20
N GLY A 48 -5.45 -8.37 -1.02
CA GLY A 48 -6.42 -8.58 -2.10
C GLY A 48 -6.51 -10.03 -2.61
N ARG A 49 -5.47 -10.85 -2.38
CA ARG A 49 -5.43 -12.28 -2.75
C ARG A 49 -5.87 -13.20 -1.62
N LEU A 50 -5.93 -12.71 -0.38
CA LEU A 50 -6.31 -13.52 0.78
C LEU A 50 -7.74 -14.07 0.66
N PRO A 51 -8.80 -13.29 0.33
CA PRO A 51 -10.16 -13.83 0.24
C PRO A 51 -10.32 -15.02 -0.71
N GLU A 52 -9.50 -15.14 -1.75
CA GLU A 52 -9.53 -16.28 -2.68
C GLU A 52 -9.04 -17.59 -2.05
N ARG A 53 -8.23 -17.49 -0.97
CA ARG A 53 -7.68 -18.63 -0.23
C ARG A 53 -8.48 -18.99 1.01
N PHE A 54 -9.32 -18.09 1.53
CA PHE A 54 -10.12 -18.35 2.72
C PHE A 54 -11.57 -18.64 2.37
N SER A 55 -12.05 -19.81 2.79
CA SER A 55 -13.43 -20.26 2.65
C SER A 55 -14.08 -20.41 4.02
N VAL A 56 -15.40 -20.23 4.07
CA VAL A 56 -16.22 -20.62 5.22
C VAL A 56 -16.55 -22.09 5.03
N THR A 57 -16.13 -22.94 5.96
CA THR A 57 -16.45 -24.38 5.93
C THR A 57 -17.59 -24.65 6.90
N VAL A 58 -18.71 -25.14 6.36
CA VAL A 58 -19.89 -25.52 7.14
C VAL A 58 -19.91 -27.04 7.25
N PHE A 59 -19.72 -27.57 8.46
CA PHE A 59 -19.85 -29.01 8.74
C PHE A 59 -21.32 -29.35 8.97
N LEU A 60 -21.77 -30.41 8.29
CA LEU A 60 -23.14 -30.88 8.37
C LEU A 60 -23.24 -32.03 9.38
N SER A 61 -24.36 -32.11 10.09
CA SER A 61 -24.60 -33.21 11.03
C SER A 61 -24.66 -34.56 10.29
N ALA A 62 -24.20 -35.62 10.96
CA ALA A 62 -24.29 -36.99 10.45
C ALA A 62 -25.76 -37.37 10.16
N GLY A 63 -26.05 -37.76 8.92
CA GLY A 63 -27.40 -38.13 8.47
C GLY A 63 -28.22 -37.02 7.80
N THR A 64 -27.63 -35.84 7.54
CA THR A 64 -28.29 -34.79 6.75
C THR A 64 -28.66 -35.30 5.35
N GLY A 65 -29.94 -35.29 5.01
CA GLY A 65 -30.42 -35.88 3.76
C GLY A 65 -30.04 -35.06 2.52
N SER A 66 -29.80 -35.72 1.39
CA SER A 66 -29.40 -35.07 0.11
C SER A 66 -30.35 -33.93 -0.32
N ARG A 67 -31.63 -34.03 0.03
CA ARG A 67 -32.64 -32.99 -0.24
C ARG A 67 -32.39 -31.71 0.56
N GLU A 68 -32.04 -31.84 1.84
CA GLU A 68 -31.73 -30.70 2.73
C GLU A 68 -30.43 -30.02 2.29
N ILE A 69 -29.40 -30.81 1.96
CA ILE A 69 -28.13 -30.30 1.42
C ILE A 69 -28.36 -29.49 0.14
N ASN A 70 -29.20 -29.98 -0.77
CA ASN A 70 -29.53 -29.27 -2.01
C ASN A 70 -30.33 -27.97 -1.77
N GLN A 71 -31.25 -27.96 -0.81
CA GLN A 71 -31.97 -26.74 -0.41
C GLN A 71 -31.03 -25.71 0.21
N LEU A 72 -30.10 -26.14 1.07
CA LEU A 72 -29.09 -25.28 1.69
C LEU A 72 -28.18 -24.65 0.62
N LYS A 73 -27.67 -25.46 -0.32
CA LYS A 73 -26.87 -24.97 -1.46
C LYS A 73 -27.64 -23.94 -2.29
N ALA A 74 -28.92 -24.19 -2.56
CA ALA A 74 -29.76 -23.25 -3.33
C ALA A 74 -29.98 -21.92 -2.61
N ARG A 75 -30.15 -21.93 -1.28
CA ARG A 75 -30.25 -20.70 -0.47
C ARG A 75 -28.94 -19.93 -0.46
N LEU A 76 -27.82 -20.61 -0.23
CA LEU A 76 -26.49 -20.00 -0.19
C LEU A 76 -26.09 -19.38 -1.54
N ARG A 77 -26.46 -20.00 -2.67
CA ARG A 77 -26.20 -19.43 -4.01
C ARG A 77 -26.91 -18.10 -4.26
N LYS A 78 -28.01 -17.83 -3.57
CA LYS A 78 -28.76 -16.57 -3.68
C LYS A 78 -28.19 -15.47 -2.79
N ASP A 79 -27.27 -15.81 -1.88
CA ASP A 79 -26.70 -14.82 -0.97
C ASP A 79 -25.70 -13.92 -1.72
N PRO A 80 -25.82 -12.58 -1.63
CA PRO A 80 -24.99 -11.66 -2.37
C PRO A 80 -23.49 -11.78 -2.06
N ILE A 81 -23.09 -12.29 -0.88
CA ILE A 81 -21.67 -12.42 -0.51
C ILE A 81 -21.03 -13.74 -0.95
N VAL A 82 -21.82 -14.71 -1.43
CA VAL A 82 -21.32 -16.02 -1.86
C VAL A 82 -20.89 -15.99 -3.32
N GLU A 83 -19.67 -16.44 -3.60
CA GLU A 83 -19.10 -16.55 -4.95
C GLU A 83 -19.20 -17.97 -5.49
N LYS A 84 -18.73 -18.96 -4.71
CA LYS A 84 -18.68 -20.36 -5.11
C LYS A 84 -19.02 -21.26 -3.93
N ILE A 85 -19.65 -22.39 -4.22
CA ILE A 85 -19.98 -23.41 -3.23
C ILE A 85 -19.45 -24.75 -3.72
N LYS A 86 -18.71 -25.45 -2.87
CA LYS A 86 -18.23 -26.82 -3.09
C LYS A 86 -18.76 -27.71 -1.96
N TYR A 87 -19.42 -28.80 -2.31
CA TYR A 87 -19.78 -29.84 -1.35
C TYR A 87 -18.63 -30.85 -1.30
N ILE A 88 -18.21 -31.22 -0.09
CA ILE A 88 -17.17 -32.20 0.16
C ILE A 88 -17.83 -33.34 0.94
N SER A 89 -17.86 -34.52 0.34
CA SER A 89 -18.38 -35.70 1.00
C SER A 89 -17.44 -36.15 2.11
N LYS A 90 -17.93 -37.01 3.00
CA LYS A 90 -17.14 -37.62 4.07
C LYS A 90 -15.92 -38.37 3.52
N ASP A 91 -16.07 -39.03 2.37
CA ASP A 91 -14.98 -39.79 1.72
C ASP A 91 -13.99 -38.87 1.01
N ASP A 92 -14.47 -37.83 0.33
CA ASP A 92 -13.61 -36.82 -0.30
C ASP A 92 -12.77 -36.07 0.73
N ALA A 93 -13.36 -35.76 1.90
CA ALA A 93 -12.66 -35.11 3.00
C ALA A 93 -11.49 -35.96 3.52
N LEU A 94 -11.67 -37.29 3.57
CA LEU A 94 -10.61 -38.22 3.99
C LEU A 94 -9.47 -38.28 2.98
N ILE A 95 -9.79 -38.26 1.68
CA ILE A 95 -8.80 -38.21 0.60
C ILE A 95 -7.99 -36.92 0.68
N GLU A 96 -8.64 -35.76 0.86
CA GLU A 96 -7.99 -34.46 0.95
C GLU A 96 -7.11 -34.33 2.21
N LEU A 97 -7.55 -34.91 3.33
CA LEU A 97 -6.77 -34.96 4.57
C LEU A 97 -5.53 -35.85 4.42
N ARG A 98 -5.65 -37.04 3.81
CA ARG A 98 -4.51 -37.92 3.51
C ARG A 98 -3.47 -37.23 2.63
N ALA A 99 -3.91 -36.53 1.58
CA ALA A 99 -3.02 -35.79 0.69
C ALA A 99 -2.28 -34.65 1.42
N SER A 100 -2.91 -34.03 2.42
CA SER A 100 -2.32 -32.93 3.20
C SER A 100 -1.29 -33.39 4.22
N LEU A 101 -1.48 -34.58 4.81
CA LEU A 101 -0.59 -35.13 5.84
C LEU A 101 0.67 -35.79 5.28
N LYS A 102 0.69 -36.15 3.99
CA LYS A 102 1.82 -36.81 3.31
C LYS A 102 2.41 -37.94 4.16
N ASP A 103 3.58 -37.72 4.77
CA ASP A 103 4.33 -38.71 5.55
C ASP A 103 3.64 -39.11 6.87
N ALA A 104 2.69 -38.32 7.37
CA ALA A 104 1.91 -38.61 8.57
C ALA A 104 0.57 -39.32 8.28
N ALA A 105 0.32 -39.74 7.04
CA ALA A 105 -0.95 -40.35 6.64
C ALA A 105 -1.26 -41.68 7.36
N TYR A 106 -0.23 -42.39 7.84
CA TYR A 106 -0.38 -43.66 8.58
C TYR A 106 -1.22 -43.51 9.87
N ILE A 107 -1.32 -42.31 10.43
CA ILE A 107 -2.17 -42.02 11.60
C ILE A 107 -3.65 -42.27 11.30
N LEU A 108 -4.06 -42.16 10.02
CA LEU A 108 -5.44 -42.36 9.59
C LEU A 108 -5.78 -43.82 9.26
N GLU A 109 -4.80 -44.73 9.24
CA GLU A 109 -5.02 -46.16 8.96
C GLU A 109 -5.53 -46.94 10.19
N GLY A 110 -5.29 -46.42 11.40
CA GLY A 110 -5.79 -47.00 12.65
C GLY A 110 -7.24 -46.65 13.01
N LEU A 111 -7.98 -46.04 12.09
CA LEU A 111 -9.39 -45.67 12.29
C LEU A 111 -10.29 -46.68 11.59
N ASP A 112 -11.05 -47.47 12.36
CA ASP A 112 -11.97 -48.49 11.84
C ASP A 112 -13.13 -47.89 11.01
N GLU A 113 -13.55 -46.66 11.34
CA GLU A 113 -14.55 -45.91 10.60
C GLU A 113 -14.07 -44.48 10.32
N ASN A 114 -14.48 -43.91 9.18
CA ASN A 114 -14.16 -42.53 8.84
C ASN A 114 -14.81 -41.58 9.88
N PRO A 115 -14.04 -40.77 10.63
CA PRO A 115 -14.60 -39.89 11.66
C PRO A 115 -15.06 -38.53 11.11
N LEU A 116 -14.82 -38.24 9.82
CA LEU A 116 -15.05 -36.92 9.25
C LEU A 116 -16.53 -36.65 8.97
N LEU A 117 -16.93 -35.39 9.10
CA LEU A 117 -18.26 -34.93 8.73
C LEU A 117 -18.26 -34.39 7.29
N PRO A 118 -19.36 -34.57 6.53
CA PRO A 118 -19.51 -33.92 5.24
C PRO A 118 -19.59 -32.39 5.44
N SER A 119 -19.03 -31.63 4.49
CA SER A 119 -18.96 -30.17 4.62
C SER A 119 -19.32 -29.44 3.34
N ILE A 120 -19.72 -28.18 3.51
CA ILE A 120 -19.94 -27.23 2.41
C ILE A 120 -18.91 -26.12 2.56
N GLU A 121 -18.00 -26.05 1.60
CA GLU A 121 -17.03 -24.98 1.48
C GLU A 121 -17.64 -23.82 0.68
N ILE A 122 -17.72 -22.65 1.30
CA ILE A 122 -18.31 -21.43 0.74
C ILE A 122 -17.17 -20.43 0.51
N ARG A 123 -16.92 -20.08 -0.76
CA ARG A 123 -16.02 -18.99 -1.13
C ARG A 123 -16.79 -17.69 -1.21
N LEU A 124 -16.24 -16.65 -0.61
CA LEU A 124 -16.85 -15.33 -0.52
C LEU A 124 -16.34 -14.41 -1.63
N LYS A 125 -17.21 -13.55 -2.16
CA LYS A 125 -16.82 -12.58 -3.19
C LYS A 125 -15.79 -11.57 -2.66
N LYS A 126 -14.77 -11.26 -3.46
CA LYS A 126 -13.78 -10.19 -3.20
C LYS A 126 -14.38 -8.86 -2.74
N ASN A 127 -15.47 -8.42 -3.35
CA ASN A 127 -16.12 -7.13 -3.06
C ASN A 127 -17.20 -7.23 -1.95
N GLY A 128 -17.48 -8.44 -1.46
CA GLY A 128 -18.46 -8.73 -0.41
C GLY A 128 -17.83 -8.90 0.98
N PHE A 129 -16.50 -8.80 1.07
CA PHE A 129 -15.74 -9.02 2.30
C PHE A 129 -15.85 -7.80 3.25
N ASP A 130 -16.99 -7.72 3.91
CA ASP A 130 -17.20 -6.87 5.09
C ASP A 130 -17.33 -7.80 6.29
N ARG A 131 -16.43 -7.66 7.27
CA ARG A 131 -16.39 -8.47 8.49
C ARG A 131 -17.78 -8.63 9.11
N LYS A 132 -18.55 -7.53 9.17
CA LYS A 132 -19.91 -7.53 9.73
C LYS A 132 -20.89 -8.40 8.93
N ARG A 133 -20.75 -8.44 7.60
CA ARG A 133 -21.61 -9.25 6.73
C ARG A 133 -21.28 -10.74 6.86
N VAL A 134 -20.00 -11.07 6.96
CA VAL A 134 -19.56 -12.45 7.14
C VAL A 134 -19.97 -12.99 8.52
N GLU A 135 -19.77 -12.22 9.59
CA GLU A 135 -20.27 -12.55 10.93
C GLU A 135 -21.80 -12.71 10.95
N GLY A 136 -22.52 -11.91 10.16
CA GLY A 136 -23.96 -12.04 9.97
C GLY A 136 -24.35 -13.36 9.30
N LEU A 137 -23.62 -13.78 8.26
CA LEU A 137 -23.84 -15.05 7.58
C LEU A 137 -23.51 -16.24 8.49
N ILE A 138 -22.39 -16.20 9.22
CA ILE A 138 -22.00 -17.28 10.14
C ILE A 138 -23.05 -17.48 11.23
N ARG A 139 -23.54 -16.39 11.84
CA ARG A 139 -24.62 -16.48 12.84
C ARG A 139 -25.91 -17.09 12.27
N LYS A 140 -26.27 -16.74 11.03
CA LYS A 140 -27.43 -17.34 10.35
C LYS A 140 -27.22 -18.82 10.03
N LEU A 141 -25.99 -19.23 9.72
CA LEU A 141 -25.69 -20.64 9.43
C LEU A 141 -25.70 -21.47 10.71
N LYS A 142 -25.07 -20.99 11.79
CA LYS A 142 -25.07 -21.68 13.09
C LYS A 142 -26.47 -21.87 13.68
N SER A 143 -27.49 -21.13 13.23
CA SER A 143 -28.86 -21.27 13.71
C SER A 143 -29.74 -22.22 12.87
N LEU A 144 -29.23 -22.76 11.76
CA LEU A 144 -29.97 -23.74 10.94
C LEU A 144 -29.85 -25.14 11.52
N LYS A 145 -30.95 -25.91 11.46
CA LYS A 145 -30.94 -27.34 11.77
C LYS A 145 -30.13 -28.11 10.72
N GLY A 146 -29.36 -29.12 11.16
CA GLY A 146 -28.51 -29.96 10.30
C GLY A 146 -27.10 -29.41 10.08
N ILE A 147 -26.73 -28.32 10.76
CA ILE A 147 -25.36 -27.79 10.81
C ILE A 147 -24.76 -28.16 12.16
N ASP A 148 -23.60 -28.80 12.14
CA ASP A 148 -22.86 -29.23 13.33
C ASP A 148 -21.93 -28.11 13.79
N ASP A 149 -21.08 -27.63 12.89
CA ASP A 149 -20.19 -26.49 13.15
C ASP A 149 -19.96 -25.64 11.90
N VAL A 150 -19.57 -24.39 12.11
CA VAL A 150 -19.15 -23.46 11.06
C VAL A 150 -17.77 -22.94 11.41
N VAL A 151 -16.77 -23.45 10.70
CA VAL A 151 -15.38 -23.03 10.84
C VAL A 151 -15.09 -21.97 9.81
N TYR A 152 -14.66 -20.82 10.29
CA TYR A 152 -14.20 -19.70 9.48
C TYR A 152 -12.84 -19.25 10.00
N GLY A 153 -11.91 -18.93 9.10
CA GLY A 153 -10.62 -18.34 9.45
C GLY A 153 -10.71 -16.89 9.94
N GLU A 154 -11.71 -16.60 10.77
CA GLU A 154 -12.10 -15.25 11.24
C GLU A 154 -10.95 -14.56 11.96
N ASP A 155 -10.30 -15.27 12.87
CA ASP A 155 -9.26 -14.69 13.73
C ASP A 155 -8.05 -14.25 12.91
N LEU A 156 -7.64 -15.05 11.93
CA LEU A 156 -6.49 -14.73 11.10
C LEU A 156 -6.81 -13.60 10.11
N LEU A 157 -7.94 -13.68 9.40
CA LEU A 157 -8.32 -12.65 8.43
C LEU A 157 -8.63 -11.32 9.12
N GLY A 158 -9.44 -11.33 10.17
CA GLY A 158 -9.80 -10.14 10.93
C GLY A 158 -8.57 -9.44 11.51
N THR A 159 -7.58 -10.21 11.98
CA THR A 159 -6.30 -9.69 12.45
C THR A 159 -5.50 -9.06 11.32
N ILE A 160 -5.40 -9.70 10.15
CA ILE A 160 -4.69 -9.15 8.99
C ILE A 160 -5.31 -7.83 8.50
N TYR A 161 -6.64 -7.73 8.42
CA TYR A 161 -7.31 -6.48 8.04
C TYR A 161 -7.11 -5.37 9.08
N THR A 162 -7.11 -5.72 10.37
CA THR A 162 -6.85 -4.77 11.45
C THR A 162 -5.42 -4.24 11.37
N ILE A 163 -4.43 -5.13 11.19
CA ILE A 163 -3.03 -4.75 10.98
C ILE A 163 -2.88 -3.88 9.74
N ARG A 164 -3.51 -4.24 8.61
CA ARG A 164 -3.49 -3.42 7.38
C ARG A 164 -4.02 -2.02 7.64
N ASN A 165 -5.16 -1.88 8.33
CA ASN A 165 -5.75 -0.58 8.62
C ASN A 165 -4.89 0.24 9.61
N ALA A 166 -4.27 -0.41 10.59
CA ALA A 166 -3.32 0.23 11.48
C ALA A 166 -2.10 0.76 10.71
N VAL A 167 -1.49 -0.07 9.86
CA VAL A 167 -0.36 0.32 8.99
C VAL A 167 -0.75 1.49 8.08
N LYS A 168 -1.94 1.46 7.46
CA LYS A 168 -2.43 2.55 6.62
C LYS A 168 -2.59 3.86 7.39
N THR A 169 -3.15 3.80 8.60
CA THR A 169 -3.35 4.98 9.45
C THR A 169 -2.03 5.58 9.92
N ILE A 170 -1.10 4.74 10.39
CA ILE A 170 0.24 5.17 10.80
C ILE A 170 1.01 5.76 9.62
N SER A 171 0.96 5.09 8.46
CA SER A 171 1.58 5.55 7.22
C SER A 171 1.07 6.92 6.80
N ALA A 172 -0.23 7.19 6.93
CA ALA A 172 -0.80 8.50 6.60
C ALA A 172 -0.19 9.63 7.46
N GLY A 173 0.01 9.38 8.76
CA GLY A 173 0.67 10.32 9.66
C GLY A 173 2.13 10.58 9.28
N ILE A 174 2.87 9.52 8.96
CA ILE A 174 4.27 9.64 8.51
C ILE A 174 4.36 10.38 7.17
N ILE A 175 3.46 10.08 6.22
CA ILE A 175 3.40 10.76 4.93
C ILE A 175 3.19 12.27 5.13
N LEU A 176 2.25 12.65 5.98
CA LEU A 176 1.99 14.05 6.31
C LEU A 176 3.23 14.72 6.93
N LEU A 177 3.85 14.07 7.92
CA LEU A 177 5.03 14.59 8.61
C LEU A 177 6.21 14.83 7.65
N PHE A 178 6.56 13.84 6.82
CA PHE A 178 7.65 13.98 5.86
C PHE A 178 7.34 14.98 4.75
N SER A 179 6.09 15.05 4.29
CA SER A 179 5.66 16.08 3.32
C SER A 179 5.84 17.48 3.91
N MET A 180 5.46 17.70 5.17
CA MET A 180 5.70 18.97 5.88
C MET A 180 7.19 19.26 6.06
N ALA A 181 8.00 18.25 6.39
CA ALA A 181 9.45 18.39 6.52
C ALA A 181 10.10 18.83 5.19
N ILE A 182 9.71 18.20 4.06
CA ILE A 182 10.19 18.57 2.72
C ILE A 182 9.79 20.01 2.39
N ILE A 183 8.53 20.38 2.63
CA ILE A 183 8.05 21.77 2.43
C ILE A 183 8.87 22.75 3.27
N PHE A 184 9.18 22.40 4.53
CA PHE A 184 9.97 23.25 5.44
C PHE A 184 11.43 23.39 5.00
N VAL A 185 12.06 22.31 4.53
CA VAL A 185 13.42 22.33 3.97
C VAL A 185 13.46 23.18 2.70
N CYS A 186 12.48 23.06 1.82
CA CYS A 186 12.35 23.91 0.63
C CYS A 186 12.11 25.38 1.01
N TYR A 187 11.22 25.65 1.97
CA TYR A 187 10.95 26.99 2.49
C TYR A 187 12.22 27.67 3.00
N SER A 188 12.97 26.98 3.87
CA SER A 188 14.18 27.52 4.48
C SER A 188 15.27 27.75 3.44
N THR A 189 15.48 26.81 2.53
CA THR A 189 16.48 26.93 1.45
C THR A 189 16.17 28.12 0.54
N VAL A 190 14.93 28.23 0.04
CA VAL A 190 14.53 29.34 -0.84
C VAL A 190 14.63 30.68 -0.13
N LYS A 191 14.28 30.74 1.17
CA LYS A 191 14.42 31.95 1.96
C LYS A 191 15.89 32.38 2.09
N ILE A 192 16.81 31.45 2.31
CA ILE A 192 18.25 31.73 2.33
C ILE A 192 18.72 32.28 0.97
N LEU A 193 18.35 31.62 -0.13
CA LEU A 193 18.71 32.03 -1.49
C LEU A 193 18.15 33.42 -1.84
N PHE A 194 16.94 33.73 -1.38
CA PHE A 194 16.33 35.05 -1.55
C PHE A 194 17.16 36.14 -0.84
N TYR A 195 17.55 35.93 0.42
CA TYR A 195 18.34 36.92 1.15
C TYR A 195 19.74 37.11 0.57
N ARG A 196 20.36 36.05 0.05
CA ARG A 196 21.66 36.14 -0.65
C ARG A 196 21.60 36.98 -1.92
N ARG A 197 20.42 37.07 -2.55
CA ARG A 197 20.18 37.85 -3.78
C ARG A 197 19.47 39.17 -3.54
N LYS A 198 19.44 39.65 -2.30
CA LYS A 198 18.66 40.84 -1.92
C LYS A 198 19.02 42.08 -2.75
N GLU A 199 20.32 42.32 -2.97
CA GLU A 199 20.81 43.47 -3.74
C GLU A 199 20.36 43.43 -5.21
N GLU A 200 20.48 42.27 -5.87
CA GLU A 200 19.99 42.08 -7.25
C GLU A 200 18.47 42.28 -7.34
N ILE A 201 17.72 41.76 -6.35
CA ILE A 201 16.27 41.92 -6.27
C ILE A 201 15.89 43.39 -6.10
N GLU A 202 16.65 44.15 -5.30
CA GLU A 202 16.43 45.58 -5.08
C GLU A 202 16.66 46.39 -6.36
N ILE A 203 17.72 46.08 -7.12
CA ILE A 203 17.95 46.67 -8.44
C ILE A 203 16.78 46.38 -9.39
N PHE A 204 16.31 45.12 -9.46
CA PHE A 204 15.16 44.78 -10.31
C PHE A 204 13.88 45.49 -9.88
N LYS A 205 13.68 45.72 -8.57
CA LYS A 205 12.53 46.50 -8.07
C LYS A 205 12.60 47.96 -8.54
N LEU A 206 13.78 48.58 -8.48
CA LEU A 206 13.99 49.97 -8.95
C LEU A 206 13.75 50.12 -10.45
N LEU A 207 13.97 49.06 -11.23
CA LEU A 207 13.68 49.00 -12.67
C LEU A 207 12.21 48.67 -13.00
N GLY A 208 11.32 48.58 -12.00
CA GLY A 208 9.90 48.32 -12.19
C GLY A 208 9.55 46.85 -12.48
N ALA A 209 10.38 45.89 -12.09
CA ALA A 209 10.10 44.47 -12.31
C ALA A 209 8.82 44.00 -11.58
N THR A 210 8.02 43.17 -12.26
CA THR A 210 6.78 42.62 -11.67
C THR A 210 7.09 41.59 -10.57
N LYS A 211 6.17 41.46 -9.59
CA LYS A 211 6.29 40.46 -8.51
C LYS A 211 6.47 39.03 -9.04
N GLY A 212 5.83 38.70 -10.17
CA GLY A 212 5.98 37.41 -10.84
C GLY A 212 7.39 37.19 -11.40
N PHE A 213 8.00 38.21 -11.99
CA PHE A 213 9.37 38.13 -12.51
C PHE A 213 10.39 37.85 -11.40
N ILE A 214 10.20 38.45 -10.22
CA ILE A 214 11.08 38.22 -9.06
C ILE A 214 10.86 36.83 -8.45
N ARG A 215 9.62 36.32 -8.42
CA ARG A 215 9.29 35.03 -7.79
C ARG A 215 9.62 33.81 -8.64
N LEU A 216 9.51 33.93 -9.96
CA LEU A 216 9.63 32.79 -10.87
C LEU A 216 10.97 32.03 -10.78
N PRO A 217 12.15 32.68 -10.70
CA PRO A 217 13.43 31.97 -10.55
C PRO A 217 13.47 31.06 -9.32
N PHE A 218 12.96 31.55 -8.19
CA PHE A 218 12.95 30.81 -6.93
C PHE A 218 11.95 29.64 -6.95
N LEU A 219 10.80 29.80 -7.60
CA LEU A 219 9.84 28.69 -7.80
C LEU A 219 10.46 27.58 -8.65
N ILE A 220 11.20 27.93 -9.71
CA ILE A 220 11.92 26.97 -10.55
C ILE A 220 13.03 26.28 -9.75
N GLU A 221 13.80 27.03 -8.96
CA GLU A 221 14.82 26.46 -8.08
C GLU A 221 14.22 25.47 -7.07
N GLY A 222 13.16 25.86 -6.36
CA GLY A 222 12.47 24.98 -5.41
C GLY A 222 11.91 23.71 -6.06
N GLY A 223 11.27 23.84 -7.23
CA GLY A 223 10.78 22.70 -8.00
C GLY A 223 11.91 21.78 -8.48
N THR A 224 13.03 22.35 -8.93
CA THR A 224 14.19 21.58 -9.39
C THR A 224 14.86 20.82 -8.25
N LEU A 225 15.03 21.45 -7.09
CA LEU A 225 15.56 20.79 -5.89
C LEU A 225 14.66 19.63 -5.44
N GLY A 226 13.34 19.85 -5.46
CA GLY A 226 12.34 18.82 -5.19
C GLY A 226 12.39 17.67 -6.19
N PHE A 227 12.52 17.96 -7.48
CA PHE A 227 12.62 16.97 -8.54
C PHE A 227 13.88 16.12 -8.42
N LEU A 228 15.05 16.76 -8.24
CA LEU A 228 16.33 16.07 -8.06
C LEU A 228 16.35 15.22 -6.79
N GLY A 229 15.79 15.73 -5.69
CA GLY A 229 15.58 14.94 -4.48
C GLY A 229 14.68 13.72 -4.74
N GLY A 230 13.60 13.89 -5.50
CA GLY A 230 12.72 12.79 -5.87
C GLY A 230 13.37 11.75 -6.79
N LEU A 231 14.28 12.16 -7.67
CA LEU A 231 15.10 11.23 -8.45
C LEU A 231 16.02 10.41 -7.54
N LEU A 232 16.68 11.04 -6.57
CA LEU A 232 17.51 10.32 -5.60
C LEU A 232 16.70 9.35 -4.74
N GLY A 233 15.56 9.80 -4.22
CA GLY A 233 14.67 8.97 -3.41
C GLY A 233 14.06 7.81 -4.21
N GLY A 234 13.68 8.05 -5.46
CA GLY A 234 13.20 7.03 -6.38
C GLY A 234 14.27 6.01 -6.75
N ALA A 235 15.50 6.46 -7.03
CA ALA A 235 16.64 5.59 -7.28
C ALA A 235 16.95 4.71 -6.05
N GLY A 236 16.97 5.30 -4.86
CA GLY A 236 17.15 4.56 -3.61
C GLY A 236 16.07 3.49 -3.40
N THR A 237 14.80 3.85 -3.65
CA THR A 237 13.67 2.92 -3.54
C THR A 237 13.79 1.77 -4.53
N TYR A 238 14.21 2.07 -5.78
CA TYR A 238 14.44 1.06 -6.81
C TYR A 238 15.58 0.10 -6.44
N VAL A 239 16.71 0.62 -5.95
CA VAL A 239 17.84 -0.21 -5.49
C VAL A 239 17.41 -1.13 -4.35
N LEU A 240 16.69 -0.60 -3.36
CA LEU A 240 16.19 -1.41 -2.25
C LEU A 240 15.23 -2.50 -2.73
N TYR A 241 14.31 -2.17 -3.65
CA TYR A 241 13.43 -3.15 -4.27
C TYR A 241 14.20 -4.29 -4.94
N ARG A 242 15.24 -3.98 -5.71
CA ARG A 242 16.08 -5.00 -6.37
C ARG A 242 16.78 -5.89 -5.36
N PHE A 243 17.29 -5.31 -4.27
CA PHE A 243 17.93 -6.04 -3.19
C PHE A 243 16.95 -7.00 -2.49
N ILE A 244 15.78 -6.48 -2.08
CA ILE A 244 14.74 -7.26 -1.41
C ILE A 244 14.22 -8.39 -2.31
N ASN A 245 13.94 -8.10 -3.58
CA ASN A 245 13.42 -9.10 -4.51
C ASN A 245 14.43 -10.25 -4.73
N GLY A 246 15.73 -9.94 -4.83
CA GLY A 246 16.79 -10.94 -4.96
C GLY A 246 16.89 -11.88 -3.74
N MET A 247 16.70 -11.36 -2.52
CA MET A 247 16.69 -12.19 -1.31
C MET A 247 15.43 -13.06 -1.23
N VAL A 248 14.25 -12.45 -1.41
CA VAL A 248 12.97 -13.13 -1.18
C VAL A 248 12.68 -14.22 -2.21
N THR A 249 13.09 -14.04 -3.47
CA THR A 249 12.96 -15.10 -4.48
C THR A 249 13.87 -16.29 -4.24
N SER A 250 14.98 -16.10 -3.53
CA SER A 250 15.93 -17.18 -3.22
C SER A 250 15.45 -18.04 -2.03
N ASP A 251 14.89 -17.41 -0.98
CA ASP A 251 14.62 -18.10 0.29
C ASP A 251 13.12 -18.40 0.55
N PHE A 252 12.20 -17.62 -0.05
CA PHE A 252 10.76 -17.72 0.26
C PHE A 252 9.86 -17.61 -0.98
N PRO A 253 9.84 -18.63 -1.87
CA PRO A 253 9.02 -18.62 -3.08
C PRO A 253 7.50 -18.49 -2.82
N ILE A 254 7.04 -18.79 -1.60
CA ILE A 254 5.64 -18.64 -1.17
C ILE A 254 5.21 -17.17 -1.05
N LEU A 255 6.13 -16.23 -0.75
CA LEU A 255 5.79 -14.81 -0.61
C LEU A 255 5.51 -14.12 -1.96
N GLY A 256 5.86 -14.78 -3.07
CA GLY A 256 5.66 -14.28 -4.43
C GLY A 256 6.57 -13.08 -4.76
N VAL A 257 6.64 -12.74 -6.05
CA VAL A 257 7.43 -11.60 -6.51
C VAL A 257 6.79 -10.31 -5.96
N MET A 258 7.54 -9.55 -5.15
CA MET A 258 7.12 -8.20 -4.78
C MET A 258 7.09 -7.33 -6.04
N HIS A 259 6.09 -6.46 -6.16
CA HIS A 259 5.93 -5.61 -7.33
C HIS A 259 6.24 -4.16 -6.96
N LEU A 260 7.15 -3.54 -7.71
CA LEU A 260 7.37 -2.10 -7.68
C LEU A 260 6.75 -1.50 -8.95
N PRO A 261 5.59 -0.82 -8.85
CA PRO A 261 5.00 -0.19 -10.03
C PRO A 261 5.94 0.92 -10.50
N LEU A 262 6.35 0.90 -11.78
CA LEU A 262 7.20 1.96 -12.35
C LEU A 262 6.58 3.36 -12.17
N GLY A 263 5.25 3.43 -12.16
CA GLY A 263 4.52 4.66 -11.86
C GLY A 263 4.87 5.27 -10.50
N LEU A 264 5.20 4.46 -9.48
CA LEU A 264 5.60 4.97 -8.17
C LEU A 264 6.99 5.63 -8.22
N VAL A 265 7.94 5.02 -8.94
CA VAL A 265 9.29 5.57 -9.11
C VAL A 265 9.23 6.90 -9.87
N ALA A 266 8.37 6.99 -10.88
CA ALA A 266 8.14 8.23 -11.63
C ALA A 266 7.34 9.28 -10.84
N ALA A 267 6.46 8.85 -9.92
CA ALA A 267 5.67 9.74 -9.09
C ALA A 267 6.50 10.48 -8.02
N LEU A 268 7.62 9.91 -7.56
CA LEU A 268 8.47 10.54 -6.53
C LEU A 268 9.14 11.85 -7.02
N PRO A 269 9.79 11.91 -8.21
CA PRO A 269 10.26 13.18 -8.79
C PRO A 269 9.15 14.21 -8.98
N ALA A 270 7.98 13.79 -9.47
CA ALA A 270 6.85 14.69 -9.69
C ALA A 270 6.30 15.24 -8.36
N GLY A 271 6.10 14.37 -7.37
CA GLY A 271 5.66 14.75 -6.03
C GLY A 271 6.68 15.65 -5.32
N GLY A 272 7.97 15.33 -5.45
CA GLY A 272 9.07 16.17 -4.96
C GLY A 272 9.04 17.56 -5.58
N ALA A 273 8.87 17.68 -6.90
CA ALA A 273 8.76 18.96 -7.58
C ALA A 273 7.56 19.78 -7.07
N ILE A 274 6.39 19.14 -6.88
CA ILE A 274 5.19 19.79 -6.33
C ILE A 274 5.45 20.31 -4.91
N LEU A 275 5.99 19.47 -4.01
CA LEU A 275 6.32 19.87 -2.64
C LEU A 275 7.36 20.99 -2.62
N GLY A 276 8.33 20.96 -3.53
CA GLY A 276 9.34 22.01 -3.72
C GLY A 276 8.73 23.36 -4.14
N ILE A 277 7.82 23.35 -5.10
CA ILE A 277 7.08 24.54 -5.55
C ILE A 277 6.19 25.09 -4.42
N ILE A 278 5.51 24.21 -3.67
CA ILE A 278 4.69 24.62 -2.51
C ILE A 278 5.57 25.30 -1.46
N GLY A 279 6.68 24.69 -1.06
CA GLY A 279 7.62 25.26 -0.10
C GLY A 279 8.17 26.61 -0.55
N SER A 280 8.55 26.71 -1.83
CA SER A 280 9.02 27.97 -2.42
C SER A 280 7.93 29.05 -2.45
N THR A 281 6.69 28.69 -2.74
CA THR A 281 5.56 29.64 -2.79
C THR A 281 5.28 30.21 -1.40
N ILE A 282 5.29 29.36 -0.37
CA ILE A 282 5.12 29.77 1.03
C ILE A 282 6.26 30.70 1.47
N ALA A 283 7.50 30.43 1.04
CA ALA A 283 8.65 31.27 1.33
C ALA A 283 8.49 32.69 0.77
N LEU A 284 8.04 32.80 -0.49
CA LEU A 284 7.91 34.08 -1.20
C LEU A 284 6.63 34.85 -0.86
N GLY A 285 5.57 34.15 -0.46
CA GLY A 285 4.26 34.76 -0.13
C GLY A 285 4.27 35.60 1.15
N ARG A 286 5.14 35.26 2.12
CA ARG A 286 5.28 36.01 3.38
C ARG A 286 6.17 37.25 3.28
N LEU A 287 6.91 37.41 2.19
CA LEU A 287 7.75 38.58 1.98
C LEU A 287 6.85 39.73 1.48
N LYS A 288 6.61 40.71 2.35
CA LYS A 288 5.96 41.96 1.94
C LYS A 288 6.88 42.64 0.91
N PHE A 289 6.38 42.73 -0.32
CA PHE A 289 7.04 43.41 -1.43
C PHE A 289 6.76 44.89 -1.39
#